data_AF-A0A2E4XTB6-F1
#
_entry.id   AF-A0A2E4XTB6-F1
#
_cell.length_a   1.000
_cell.length_b   1.000
_cell.length_c   1.000
_cell.angle_alpha   90.00
_cell.angle_beta   90.00
_cell.angle_gamma   90.00
#
_symmetry.space_group_name_H-M   'P 1'
#
loop_
_entity.id
_entity.type
_entity.pdbx_description
1 polymer ?
#
loop_
_entity_poly.entity_id
_entity_poly.type
_entity_poly.pdbx_seq_one_letter_code
_entity_poly.pdbx_strand_id
1 'polypeptide(L)'
;MVEFVFKSLCGTCHQETKLEDGGDLKRTVEPVGLNGRWFPRAKFDHGSHRTVDCSDCHNAKSSTKSSDILTPGMAICLKCHRPADELNRVPTTCVTSREFHFENLPSMAESANSD
;
A
#
# COMPACT_ATOMS: atom_id res chain seq x y z
N MET A 1 28.38 -19.01 8.52
CA MET A 1 27.27 -19.86 9.02
C MET A 1 26.30 -19.06 9.89
N VAL A 2 26.79 -18.27 10.85
CA VAL A 2 25.98 -17.44 11.77
C VAL A 2 25.10 -16.40 11.06
N GLU A 3 25.61 -15.77 10.00
CA GLU A 3 24.90 -14.72 9.28
C GLU A 3 23.61 -15.19 8.60
N PHE A 4 23.57 -16.45 8.17
CA PHE A 4 22.39 -17.03 7.53
C PHE A 4 21.28 -17.34 8.55
N VAL A 5 21.65 -17.74 9.77
CA VAL A 5 20.71 -18.10 10.85
C VAL A 5 19.88 -16.89 11.29
N PHE A 6 20.52 -15.75 11.54
CA PHE A 6 19.81 -14.54 11.95
C PHE A 6 18.89 -13.98 10.85
N LYS A 7 19.39 -13.91 9.62
CA LYS A 7 18.59 -13.48 8.45
C LYS A 7 17.34 -14.35 8.27
N SER A 8 17.45 -15.66 8.51
CA SER A 8 16.33 -16.59 8.41
C SER A 8 15.31 -16.50 9.55
N LEU A 9 15.68 -15.97 10.72
CA LEU A 9 14.83 -15.87 11.90
C LEU A 9 14.14 -14.51 12.04
N CYS A 10 14.89 -13.42 11.88
CA CYS A 10 14.42 -12.06 12.20
C CYS A 10 14.57 -11.10 11.01
N GLY A 11 15.70 -11.19 10.29
CA GLY A 11 16.09 -10.27 9.22
C GLY A 11 15.23 -10.29 7.95
N THR A 12 14.26 -11.20 7.84
CA THR A 12 13.24 -11.16 6.78
C THR A 12 12.29 -9.97 6.96
N CYS A 13 12.00 -9.62 8.22
CA CYS A 13 11.03 -8.56 8.55
C CYS A 13 11.69 -7.35 9.21
N HIS A 14 12.74 -7.56 10.02
CA HIS A 14 13.37 -6.53 10.82
C HIS A 14 14.70 -6.06 10.22
N GLN A 15 15.01 -4.77 10.40
CA GLN A 15 16.37 -4.28 10.19
C GLN A 15 17.23 -4.72 11.38
N GLU A 16 18.33 -5.41 11.09
CA GLU A 16 19.31 -5.84 12.09
C GLU A 16 20.49 -4.86 12.11
N THR A 17 20.95 -4.50 13.31
CA THR A 17 22.17 -3.71 13.50
C THR A 17 23.17 -4.51 14.33
N LYS A 18 24.42 -4.58 13.88
CA LYS A 18 25.48 -5.31 14.59
C LYS A 18 26.01 -4.44 15.73
N LEU A 19 26.12 -5.00 16.93
CA LEU A 19 26.71 -4.29 18.06
C LEU A 19 28.25 -4.34 17.96
N GLU A 20 28.89 -3.18 18.10
CA GLU A 20 30.34 -3.02 17.86
C GLU A 20 31.22 -3.84 18.83
N ASP A 21 30.70 -4.20 20.00
CA ASP A 21 31.39 -4.82 21.13
C ASP A 21 31.09 -6.32 21.31
N GLY A 22 30.49 -6.97 20.30
CA GLY A 22 29.73 -8.21 20.52
C GLY A 22 30.05 -9.44 19.68
N GLY A 23 30.94 -9.34 18.68
CA GLY A 23 31.15 -10.42 17.72
C GLY A 23 29.91 -10.69 16.84
N ASP A 24 29.96 -11.73 15.99
CA ASP A 24 28.95 -11.97 14.95
C ASP A 24 27.51 -12.28 15.46
N LEU A 25 27.37 -12.59 16.75
CA LEU A 25 26.13 -13.05 17.38
C LEU A 25 25.34 -11.96 18.13
N LYS A 26 25.96 -10.81 18.44
CA LYS A 26 25.25 -9.70 19.11
C LYS A 26 24.69 -8.74 18.07
N ARG A 27 23.38 -8.86 17.82
CA ARG A 27 22.61 -7.98 16.93
C ARG A 27 21.41 -7.43 17.68
N THR A 28 21.05 -6.18 17.39
CA THR A 28 19.76 -5.62 17.80
C THR A 28 18.77 -5.75 16.65
N VAL A 29 17.50 -5.94 17.03
CA VAL A 29 16.38 -6.08 16.11
C VAL A 29 15.51 -4.84 16.30
N GLU A 30 15.49 -3.96 15.31
CA GLU A 30 14.64 -2.76 15.37
C GLU A 30 13.16 -3.12 15.14
N PRO A 31 12.20 -2.45 15.80
CA PRO A 31 10.78 -2.65 15.53
C PRO A 31 10.45 -2.41 14.06
N VAL A 32 9.56 -3.23 13.49
CA VAL A 32 9.04 -2.98 12.14
C VAL A 32 8.00 -1.87 12.21
N GLY A 33 8.23 -0.78 11.48
CA GLY A 33 7.25 0.28 11.27
C GLY A 33 6.14 -0.16 10.32
N LEU A 34 5.28 -1.08 10.77
CA LEU A 34 4.08 -1.46 10.00
C LEU A 34 3.05 -0.34 10.14
N ASN A 35 2.74 0.33 9.03
CA ASN A 35 1.57 1.20 8.99
C ASN A 35 0.31 0.33 9.07
N GLY A 36 -0.34 0.31 10.23
CA GLY A 36 -1.50 -0.55 10.49
C GLY A 36 -2.63 -0.38 9.46
N ARG A 37 -2.79 0.81 8.89
CA ARG A 37 -3.63 1.07 7.71
C ARG A 37 -3.21 2.36 7.01
N TRP A 38 -2.67 2.27 5.80
CA TRP A 38 -2.28 3.45 5.00
C TRP A 38 -3.47 4.37 4.67
N PHE A 39 -4.65 3.78 4.44
CA PHE A 39 -5.88 4.53 4.14
C PHE A 39 -7.01 4.10 5.07
N PRO A 40 -7.11 4.67 6.29
CA PRO A 40 -8.05 4.24 7.33
C PRO A 40 -9.52 4.30 6.96
N ARG A 41 -9.88 5.05 5.92
CA ARG A 41 -11.26 5.18 5.43
C ARG A 41 -11.49 4.57 4.05
N ALA A 42 -10.44 4.05 3.38
CA ALA A 42 -10.63 3.36 2.11
C ALA A 42 -11.52 2.12 2.34
N LYS A 43 -12.56 1.98 1.53
CA LYS A 43 -13.42 0.80 1.50
C LYS A 43 -13.09 0.05 0.21
N PHE A 44 -12.43 -1.10 0.33
CA PHE A 44 -12.06 -1.96 -0.78
C PHE A 44 -12.24 -3.42 -0.37
N ASP A 45 -12.76 -4.23 -1.30
CA ASP A 45 -13.01 -5.66 -1.09
C ASP A 45 -12.42 -6.46 -2.25
N HIS A 46 -11.43 -7.32 -1.96
CA HIS A 46 -10.83 -8.22 -2.94
C HIS A 46 -11.83 -9.26 -3.47
N GLY A 47 -12.83 -9.66 -2.67
CA GLY A 47 -13.83 -10.65 -3.07
C GLY A 47 -14.65 -10.19 -4.28
N SER A 48 -15.02 -8.92 -4.29
CA SER A 48 -15.71 -8.25 -5.40
C SER A 48 -14.86 -8.13 -6.67
N HIS A 49 -13.53 -8.28 -6.58
CA HIS A 49 -12.58 -8.11 -7.69
C HIS A 49 -11.89 -9.41 -8.13
N ARG A 50 -12.35 -10.57 -7.66
CA ARG A 50 -11.71 -11.88 -7.91
C ARG A 50 -11.56 -12.28 -9.39
N THR A 51 -12.27 -11.61 -10.29
CA THR A 51 -12.24 -11.86 -11.75
C THR A 51 -11.32 -10.91 -12.50
N VAL A 52 -10.59 -10.04 -11.77
CA VAL A 52 -9.63 -9.07 -12.30
C VAL A 52 -8.23 -9.54 -11.92
N ASP A 53 -7.24 -9.38 -12.81
CA ASP A 53 -5.87 -9.79 -12.51
C ASP A 53 -5.26 -8.86 -11.46
N CYS A 54 -4.49 -9.43 -10.51
CA CYS A 54 -3.84 -8.66 -9.46
C CYS A 54 -2.94 -7.54 -10.02
N SER A 55 -2.33 -7.79 -11.18
CA SER A 55 -1.45 -6.86 -11.89
C SER A 55 -2.16 -5.69 -12.55
N ASP A 56 -3.49 -5.77 -12.72
CA ASP A 56 -4.27 -4.65 -13.28
C ASP A 56 -4.31 -3.47 -12.30
N CYS A 57 -4.09 -3.75 -11.01
CA CYS A 57 -4.03 -2.76 -9.94
C CYS A 57 -2.64 -2.64 -9.30
N HIS A 58 -2.01 -3.76 -8.95
CA HIS A 58 -0.77 -3.76 -8.17
C HIS A 58 0.42 -4.17 -9.04
N ASN A 59 1.45 -3.33 -9.12
CA ASN A 59 2.73 -3.73 -9.72
C ASN A 59 3.58 -4.58 -8.75
N ALA A 60 2.97 -5.60 -8.14
CA ALA A 60 3.60 -6.42 -7.12
C ALA A 60 4.82 -7.19 -7.63
N LYS A 61 4.82 -7.54 -8.92
CA LYS A 61 5.93 -8.28 -9.56
C LYS A 61 7.24 -7.48 -9.61
N SER A 62 7.19 -6.15 -9.59
CA SER A 62 8.39 -5.31 -9.59
C SER A 62 8.87 -4.91 -8.20
N SER A 63 8.10 -5.20 -7.16
CA SER A 63 8.48 -4.84 -5.79
C SER A 63 9.53 -5.81 -5.26
N THR A 64 10.58 -5.26 -4.66
CA THR A 64 11.66 -6.04 -4.06
C THR A 64 11.97 -5.60 -2.63
N LYS A 65 11.31 -4.53 -2.15
CA LYS A 65 11.51 -3.98 -0.81
C LYS A 65 10.18 -3.85 -0.09
N SER A 66 10.19 -4.09 1.22
CA SER A 66 9.04 -3.86 2.09
C SER A 66 8.61 -2.39 2.18
N SER A 67 9.51 -1.48 1.82
CA SER A 67 9.21 -0.04 1.70
C SER A 67 8.39 0.31 0.46
N ASP A 68 8.25 -0.59 -0.50
CA ASP A 68 7.47 -0.34 -1.72
C ASP A 68 5.98 -0.40 -1.39
N ILE A 69 5.33 0.75 -1.27
CA ILE A 69 3.90 0.83 -0.99
C ILE A 69 3.15 0.51 -2.27
N LEU A 70 2.75 -0.76 -2.43
CA LEU A 70 2.04 -1.23 -3.61
C LEU A 70 0.56 -0.79 -3.67
N THR A 71 0.14 0.21 -2.90
CA THR A 71 -1.24 0.69 -2.97
C THR A 71 -1.40 1.56 -4.23
N PRO A 72 -2.26 1.18 -5.19
CA PRO A 72 -2.42 1.95 -6.42
C PRO A 72 -3.02 3.32 -6.17
N GLY A 73 -2.73 4.25 -7.07
CA GLY A 73 -3.44 5.52 -7.15
C GLY A 73 -4.90 5.32 -7.59
N MET A 74 -5.76 6.27 -7.20
CA MET A 74 -7.20 6.23 -7.47
C MET A 74 -7.56 6.12 -8.98
N ALA A 75 -6.69 6.62 -9.87
CA ALA A 75 -6.88 6.58 -11.31
C ALA A 75 -7.09 5.15 -11.85
N ILE A 76 -6.49 4.13 -11.23
CA ILE A 76 -6.69 2.73 -11.59
C ILE A 76 -8.13 2.29 -11.30
N CYS A 77 -8.64 2.59 -10.11
CA CYS A 77 -10.00 2.27 -9.71
C CYS A 77 -11.01 2.92 -10.65
N LEU A 78 -10.75 4.18 -11.04
CA LEU A 78 -11.60 4.94 -11.94
C LEU A 78 -11.68 4.35 -13.36
N LYS A 79 -10.80 3.44 -13.77
CA LYS A 79 -10.96 2.77 -15.09
C LYS A 79 -12.26 1.97 -15.18
N CYS A 80 -12.70 1.38 -14.07
CA CYS A 80 -13.92 0.58 -13.98
C CYS A 80 -15.03 1.26 -13.15
N HIS A 81 -14.65 1.97 -12.09
CA HIS A 81 -15.55 2.68 -11.19
C HIS A 81 -15.77 4.13 -11.62
N ARG A 82 -16.91 4.44 -12.25
CA ARG A 82 -17.19 5.75 -12.84
C ARG A 82 -18.45 6.39 -12.28
N PRO A 83 -18.67 7.71 -12.48
CA PRO A 83 -19.94 8.34 -12.20
C PRO A 83 -21.10 7.58 -12.87
N ALA A 84 -22.28 7.63 -12.24
CA ALA A 84 -23.41 6.76 -12.58
C ALA A 84 -24.05 7.02 -13.96
N ASP A 85 -23.68 8.13 -14.62
CA ASP A 85 -24.10 8.51 -15.96
C ASP A 85 -23.29 7.82 -17.07
N GLU A 86 -22.18 7.16 -16.74
CA GLU A 86 -21.40 6.36 -17.70
C GLU A 86 -21.96 4.93 -17.85
N LEU A 87 -22.44 4.60 -19.05
CA LEU A 87 -22.92 3.26 -19.40
C LEU A 87 -21.78 2.22 -19.36
N ASN A 88 -22.10 0.98 -18.95
CA ASN A 88 -21.18 -0.16 -18.88
C ASN A 88 -19.99 0.02 -17.91
N ARG A 89 -20.23 0.71 -16.78
CA ARG A 89 -19.27 0.89 -15.70
C ARG A 89 -19.88 0.55 -14.35
N VAL A 90 -19.04 0.26 -13.37
CA VAL A 90 -19.50 0.08 -12.00
C VAL A 90 -19.68 1.48 -11.40
N PRO A 91 -20.89 1.85 -10.93
CA PRO A 91 -21.10 3.19 -10.39
C PRO A 91 -20.27 3.39 -9.12
N THR A 92 -19.59 4.53 -9.00
CA THR A 92 -18.86 4.93 -7.80
C THR A 92 -19.61 5.99 -7.00
N THR A 93 -19.67 5.80 -5.68
CA THR A 93 -20.11 6.85 -4.75
C THR A 93 -18.93 7.62 -4.17
N CYS A 94 -17.69 7.30 -4.54
CA CYS A 94 -16.50 8.01 -4.02
C CYS A 94 -16.51 9.50 -4.37
N VAL A 95 -17.04 9.88 -5.54
CA VAL A 95 -17.18 11.28 -5.97
C VAL A 95 -18.35 12.02 -5.29
N THR A 96 -19.25 11.29 -4.60
CA THR A 96 -20.40 11.87 -3.89
C THR A 96 -20.31 11.69 -2.36
N SER A 97 -19.31 10.93 -1.89
CA SER A 97 -19.14 10.65 -0.47
C SER A 97 -18.46 11.82 0.23
N ARG A 98 -19.27 12.58 0.99
CA ARG A 98 -18.81 13.57 1.96
C ARG A 98 -17.82 13.00 2.98
N GLU A 99 -17.74 11.67 3.11
CA GLU A 99 -16.77 11.01 3.99
C GLU A 99 -15.33 11.25 3.56
N PHE A 100 -15.02 11.56 2.29
CA PHE A 100 -13.63 11.77 1.86
C PHE A 100 -13.21 13.25 1.76
N HIS A 101 -14.15 14.19 1.85
CA HIS A 101 -13.86 15.62 1.82
C HIS A 101 -13.61 16.11 3.25
N PHE A 102 -12.40 16.60 3.53
CA PHE A 102 -12.16 17.42 4.71
C PHE A 102 -12.36 18.88 4.29
N GLU A 103 -13.14 19.66 5.05
CA GLU A 103 -13.51 21.04 4.67
C GLU A 103 -12.31 21.96 4.36
N ASN A 104 -11.11 21.60 4.83
CA ASN A 104 -9.87 22.36 4.67
C ASN A 104 -8.81 21.71 3.76
N LEU A 105 -9.17 20.70 2.94
CA LEU A 105 -8.25 20.12 1.96
C LEU A 105 -8.80 20.25 0.55
N PRO A 106 -7.94 20.56 -0.45
CA PRO A 106 -8.36 20.60 -1.85
C PRO A 106 -8.91 19.23 -2.28
N SER A 107 -9.81 19.23 -3.27
CA SER A 107 -10.37 17.98 -3.75
C SER A 107 -9.25 17.07 -4.26
N MET A 108 -9.39 15.75 -4.04
CA MET A 108 -8.44 14.76 -4.57
C MET A 108 -8.34 14.79 -6.11
N ALA A 109 -9.28 15.45 -6.78
CA ALA A 109 -9.26 15.68 -8.23
C ALA A 109 -8.38 16.87 -8.62
N GLU A 110 -8.29 17.91 -7.78
CA GLU A 110 -7.43 19.09 -8.03
C GLU A 110 -5.95 18.78 -7.76
N SER A 111 -5.64 17.95 -6.76
CA SER A 111 -4.25 17.54 -6.47
C SER A 111 -3.66 16.54 -7.46
N ALA A 112 -4.49 15.92 -8.31
CA ALA A 112 -4.04 15.00 -9.35
C ALA A 112 -3.68 15.69 -10.68
N ASN A 113 -4.01 16.99 -10.83
CA ASN A 113 -3.77 17.78 -12.04
C ASN A 113 -2.66 18.83 -11.87
N SER A 114 -1.88 18.77 -10.78
CA SER A 114 -0.83 19.75 -10.46
C SER A 114 0.61 19.26 -10.69
N ASP A 115 0.81 18.14 -11.39
CA ASP A 115 2.12 17.63 -11.83
C ASP A 115 2.24 17.58 -13.35
#